data_AF-A0A847ABC5-F1
#
_entry.id   AF-A0A847ABC5-F1
#
_cell.length_a   1.000
_cell.length_b   1.000
_cell.length_c   1.000
_cell.angle_alpha   90.00
_cell.angle_beta   90.00
_cell.angle_gamma   90.00
#
_symmetry.space_group_name_H-M   'P 1'
#
loop_
_entity.id
_entity.type
_entity.pdbx_description
1 polymer ?
#
loop_
_entity_poly.entity_id
_entity_poly.type
_entity_poly.pdbx_seq_one_letter_code
_entity_poly.pdbx_strand_id
1 'polypeptide(L)'
;HTGDPSLFGAVAEQKKLLEDRGFTVRFIPGVSSLQAAAAALGIQYTVPGGCQTVICTRRKGRTPVPPEEDIRLLAASGATMVIFLSADQAEAVAGDLMAGGFSPDAPAACVYRASWEDEEIIRAPLAELPSLMKEAGITRHALIIAGECLGEGDGRSLLYSPHFSHGFREGAE
;
A
#
# COMPACT_ATOMS: atom_id res chain seq x y z
N HIS A 1 14.82 -9.46 7.78
CA HIS A 1 13.65 -9.10 6.97
C HIS A 1 12.65 -8.41 7.86
N THR A 2 12.21 -7.21 7.49
CA THR A 2 11.21 -6.45 8.26
C THR A 2 9.85 -6.70 7.64
N GLY A 3 8.82 -6.83 8.48
CA GLY A 3 7.48 -7.12 8.02
C GLY A 3 7.34 -8.56 7.55
N ASP A 4 6.90 -8.75 6.30
CA ASP A 4 6.74 -10.08 5.71
C ASP A 4 7.83 -10.36 4.64
N PRO A 5 8.45 -11.56 4.63
CA PRO A 5 9.48 -11.92 3.64
C PRO A 5 9.05 -11.86 2.18
N SER A 6 7.75 -11.95 1.89
CA SER A 6 7.22 -12.01 0.52
C SER A 6 7.26 -10.67 -0.23
N LEU A 7 7.40 -9.55 0.48
CA LEU A 7 7.37 -8.22 -0.12
C LEU A 7 8.72 -7.52 0.02
N PHE A 8 9.39 -7.30 -1.10
CA PHE A 8 10.61 -6.48 -1.22
C PHE A 8 11.78 -6.88 -0.28
N GLY A 9 11.78 -8.10 0.28
CA GLY A 9 12.76 -8.56 1.26
C GLY A 9 14.04 -9.19 0.67
N ALA A 10 14.13 -9.37 -0.65
CA ALA A 10 15.25 -10.04 -1.33
C ALA A 10 15.60 -11.43 -0.75
N VAL A 11 14.60 -12.15 -0.23
CA VAL A 11 14.78 -13.42 0.49
C VAL A 11 15.04 -14.61 -0.43
N ALA A 12 14.64 -14.50 -1.71
CA ALA A 12 14.74 -15.58 -2.68
C ALA A 12 16.20 -15.94 -3.01
N GLU A 13 17.08 -14.95 -3.16
CA GLU A 13 18.51 -15.17 -3.42
C GLU A 13 19.19 -15.86 -2.22
N GLN A 14 18.84 -15.42 -1.01
CA GLN A 14 19.36 -16.02 0.23
C GLN A 14 18.92 -17.48 0.37
N LYS A 15 17.64 -17.77 0.07
CA LYS A 15 17.11 -19.13 0.07
C LYS A 15 17.88 -20.01 -0.92
N LYS A 16 18.04 -19.56 -2.17
CA LYS A 16 18.77 -20.31 -3.20
C LYS A 16 20.20 -20.65 -2.75
N LEU A 17 20.94 -19.68 -2.21
CA LEU A 17 22.32 -19.88 -1.75
C LEU A 17 22.45 -20.89 -0.59
N LEU A 18 21.44 -20.98 0.26
CA LEU A 18 21.40 -21.94 1.38
C LEU A 18 21.01 -23.34 0.89
N GLU A 19 20.03 -23.43 -0.01
CA GLU A 19 19.60 -24.70 -0.62
C GLU A 19 20.72 -25.33 -1.46
N ASP A 20 21.49 -24.52 -2.20
CA ASP A 20 22.66 -24.99 -2.95
C ASP A 20 23.77 -25.57 -2.03
N ARG A 21 23.72 -25.27 -0.72
CA ARG A 21 24.64 -25.81 0.31
C ARG A 21 24.02 -26.96 1.12
N GLY A 22 22.84 -27.43 0.75
CA GLY A 22 22.15 -28.54 1.42
C GLY A 22 21.37 -28.13 2.68
N PHE A 23 21.14 -26.84 2.91
CA PHE A 23 20.31 -26.39 4.03
C PHE A 23 18.84 -26.30 3.64
N THR A 24 17.96 -26.79 4.51
CA THR A 24 16.51 -26.58 4.39
C THR A 24 16.14 -25.19 4.88
N VAL A 25 15.43 -24.42 4.05
CA VAL A 25 14.98 -23.07 4.38
C VAL A 25 13.45 -23.04 4.48
N ARG A 26 12.93 -22.38 5.52
CA ARG A 26 11.51 -22.10 5.70
C ARG A 26 11.28 -20.60 5.88
N PHE A 27 10.34 -20.03 5.13
CA PHE A 27 9.87 -18.67 5.39
C PHE A 27 8.78 -18.69 6.45
N ILE A 28 8.91 -17.81 7.44
CA ILE A 28 7.91 -17.58 8.47
C ILE A 28 7.17 -16.30 8.08
N PRO A 29 5.84 -16.35 7.88
CA PRO A 29 5.08 -15.16 7.53
C PRO A 29 5.12 -14.14 8.68
N GLY A 30 5.06 -12.88 8.31
CA GLY A 30 5.03 -11.75 9.23
C GLY A 30 3.89 -10.79 8.91
N VAL A 31 3.76 -9.73 9.72
CA VAL A 31 2.85 -8.62 9.45
C VAL A 31 3.65 -7.55 8.71
N SER A 32 3.35 -7.32 7.43
CA SER A 32 4.00 -6.29 6.63
C SER A 32 3.59 -4.89 7.08
N SER A 33 4.38 -3.88 6.73
CA SER A 33 4.00 -2.48 6.85
C SER A 33 2.70 -2.17 6.10
N LEU A 34 2.33 -2.98 5.10
CA LEU A 34 1.01 -2.94 4.46
C LEU A 34 -0.12 -3.07 5.48
N GLN A 35 -0.16 -4.17 6.24
CA GLN A 35 -1.23 -4.40 7.20
C GLN A 35 -1.12 -3.45 8.40
N ALA A 36 0.11 -3.14 8.85
CA ALA A 36 0.31 -2.20 9.94
C ALA A 36 -0.20 -0.79 9.59
N ALA A 37 0.07 -0.31 8.37
CA ALA A 37 -0.41 0.99 7.92
C ALA A 37 -1.94 1.03 7.78
N ALA A 38 -2.58 -0.04 7.26
CA ALA A 38 -4.03 -0.12 7.20
C ALA A 38 -4.67 -0.03 8.60
N ALA A 39 -4.11 -0.75 9.58
CA ALA A 39 -4.57 -0.73 10.96
C ALA A 39 -4.39 0.65 11.59
N ALA A 40 -3.23 1.28 11.42
CA ALA A 40 -2.93 2.61 11.92
C ALA A 40 -3.86 3.69 11.32
N LEU A 41 -4.17 3.57 10.02
CA LEU A 41 -5.09 4.46 9.32
C LEU A 41 -6.56 4.17 9.65
N GLY A 42 -6.89 3.01 10.21
CA GLY A 42 -8.27 2.58 10.45
C GLY A 42 -9.04 2.31 9.15
N ILE A 43 -8.37 1.79 8.12
CA ILE A 43 -8.96 1.56 6.79
C ILE A 43 -8.93 0.09 6.39
N GLN A 44 -9.77 -0.25 5.41
CA GLN A 44 -9.56 -1.39 4.53
C GLN A 44 -9.11 -0.86 3.16
N TYR A 45 -8.13 -1.50 2.52
CA TYR A 45 -7.65 -1.06 1.21
C TYR A 45 -8.64 -1.31 0.07
N THR A 46 -9.54 -2.29 0.25
CA THR A 46 -10.61 -2.64 -0.68
C THR A 46 -11.95 -2.17 -0.14
N VAL A 47 -12.62 -1.29 -0.86
CA VAL A 47 -13.86 -0.62 -0.44
C VAL A 47 -15.03 -1.22 -1.22
N PRO A 48 -16.04 -1.83 -0.57
CA PRO A 48 -17.26 -2.30 -1.25
C PRO A 48 -17.89 -1.18 -2.08
N GLY A 49 -18.32 -1.44 -3.31
CA GLY A 49 -18.87 -0.41 -4.20
C GLY A 49 -17.87 0.59 -4.76
N GLY A 50 -16.63 0.60 -4.26
CA GLY A 50 -15.50 1.36 -4.78
C GLY A 50 -14.36 0.43 -5.24
N CYS A 51 -13.12 0.79 -4.89
CA CYS A 51 -11.95 0.05 -5.34
C CYS A 51 -11.83 -1.35 -4.71
N GLN A 52 -11.70 -2.40 -5.52
CA GLN A 52 -11.50 -3.80 -5.09
C GLN A 52 -10.07 -4.30 -5.34
N THR A 53 -9.17 -3.42 -5.78
CA THR A 53 -7.82 -3.77 -6.20
C THR A 53 -6.80 -2.98 -5.40
N VAL A 54 -5.76 -3.66 -4.93
CA VAL A 54 -4.63 -3.03 -4.23
C VAL A 54 -3.36 -3.34 -5.00
N ILE A 55 -2.63 -2.31 -5.39
CA ILE A 55 -1.34 -2.44 -6.08
C ILE A 55 -0.24 -2.06 -5.09
N CYS A 56 0.56 -3.06 -4.68
CA CYS A 56 1.79 -2.86 -3.94
C CYS A 56 2.94 -2.71 -4.92
N THR A 57 3.57 -1.54 -4.96
CA THR A 57 4.69 -1.28 -5.87
C THR A 57 5.75 -0.40 -5.20
N ARG A 58 6.82 -0.10 -5.94
CA ARG A 58 7.84 0.87 -5.55
C ARG A 58 8.20 1.71 -6.76
N ARG A 59 8.68 2.92 -6.52
CA ARG A 59 9.26 3.72 -7.59
C ARG A 59 10.62 3.13 -8.00
N LYS A 60 11.00 3.38 -9.25
CA LYS A 60 12.38 3.13 -9.69
C LYS A 60 13.35 4.03 -8.92
N GLY A 61 14.34 3.39 -8.30
CA GLY A 61 15.49 4.04 -7.69
C GLY A 61 16.74 3.65 -8.45
N ARG A 62 17.78 3.22 -7.73
CA ARG A 62 18.98 2.62 -8.33
C ARG A 62 18.70 1.30 -9.03
N THR A 63 17.70 0.56 -8.53
CA THR A 63 17.23 -0.69 -9.13
C THR A 63 16.04 -0.38 -10.05
N PRO A 64 16.11 -0.74 -11.34
CA PRO A 64 15.01 -0.53 -12.26
C PRO A 64 13.77 -1.32 -11.84
N VAL A 65 12.62 -0.94 -12.38
CA VAL A 65 11.39 -1.74 -12.41
C VAL A 65 11.10 -2.08 -13.87
N PRO A 66 10.41 -3.20 -14.17
CA PRO A 66 9.93 -3.48 -15.52
C PRO A 66 9.14 -2.27 -16.06
N PRO A 67 9.27 -1.91 -17.35
CA PRO A 67 8.56 -0.77 -17.93
C PRO A 67 7.04 -0.81 -17.70
N GLU A 68 6.45 -2.00 -17.70
CA GLU A 68 5.02 -2.25 -17.52
C GLU A 68 4.57 -2.03 -16.06
N GLU A 69 5.51 -2.00 -15.12
CA GLU A 69 5.27 -1.75 -13.69
C GLU A 69 5.57 -0.29 -13.29
N ASP A 70 5.73 0.62 -14.26
CA ASP A 70 5.86 2.04 -13.98
C ASP A 70 4.60 2.55 -13.27
N ILE A 71 4.80 3.34 -12.20
CA ILE A 71 3.71 3.85 -11.35
C ILE A 71 2.64 4.56 -12.17
N ARG A 72 3.02 5.27 -13.25
CA ARG A 72 2.08 5.98 -14.12
C ARG A 72 1.09 5.02 -14.79
N LEU A 73 1.59 3.87 -15.26
CA LEU A 73 0.76 2.86 -15.92
C LEU A 73 -0.15 2.16 -14.91
N LEU A 74 0.38 1.83 -13.74
CA LEU A 74 -0.38 1.17 -12.68
C LEU A 74 -1.50 2.06 -12.13
N ALA A 75 -1.22 3.35 -11.95
CA ALA A 75 -2.17 4.34 -11.43
C ALA A 75 -3.39 4.54 -12.34
N ALA A 76 -3.24 4.31 -13.65
CA ALA A 76 -4.35 4.40 -14.61
C ALA A 76 -5.49 3.40 -14.34
N SER A 77 -5.25 2.36 -13.54
CA SER A 77 -6.29 1.42 -13.11
C SER A 77 -7.27 2.01 -12.10
N GLY A 78 -6.94 3.13 -11.44
CA GLY A 78 -7.70 3.65 -10.30
C GLY A 78 -7.64 2.77 -9.04
N ALA A 79 -6.76 1.77 -9.02
CA ALA A 79 -6.57 0.89 -7.87
C ALA A 79 -6.05 1.67 -6.64
N THR A 80 -6.28 1.14 -5.44
CA THR A 80 -5.57 1.62 -4.25
C THR A 80 -4.07 1.38 -4.44
N MET A 81 -3.29 2.46 -4.43
CA MET A 81 -1.84 2.41 -4.64
C MET A 81 -1.12 2.43 -3.29
N VAL A 82 -0.28 1.42 -3.04
CA VAL A 82 0.58 1.36 -1.85
C VAL A 82 2.04 1.33 -2.29
N ILE A 83 2.75 2.42 -2.05
CA ILE A 83 4.11 2.66 -2.54
C ILE A 83 5.12 2.42 -1.42
N PHE A 84 5.93 1.40 -1.62
CA PHE A 84 7.04 1.01 -0.75
C PHE A 84 8.33 1.68 -1.20
N LEU A 85 9.31 1.77 -0.28
CA LEU A 85 10.71 2.10 -0.58
C LEU A 85 10.91 3.40 -1.39
N SER A 86 10.01 4.37 -1.28
CA SER A 86 10.00 5.57 -2.14
C SER A 86 9.75 6.88 -1.36
N ALA A 87 9.93 6.87 -0.04
CA ALA A 87 9.63 8.02 0.82
C ALA A 87 10.51 9.25 0.52
N ASP A 88 11.79 9.04 0.20
CA ASP A 88 12.72 10.07 -0.27
C ASP A 88 12.40 10.59 -1.68
N GLN A 89 11.50 9.93 -2.39
CA GLN A 89 11.05 10.28 -3.74
C GLN A 89 9.59 10.73 -3.77
N ALA A 90 9.01 11.16 -2.64
CA ALA A 90 7.60 11.47 -2.51
C ALA A 90 7.05 12.43 -3.59
N GLU A 91 7.81 13.47 -3.94
CA GLU A 91 7.42 14.44 -4.98
C GLU A 91 7.30 13.76 -6.36
N ALA A 92 8.26 12.90 -6.70
CA ALA A 92 8.23 12.15 -7.95
C ALA A 92 7.14 11.07 -7.95
N VAL A 93 6.88 10.42 -6.81
CA VAL A 93 5.77 9.47 -6.64
C VAL A 93 4.43 10.16 -6.88
N ALA A 94 4.18 11.30 -6.24
CA ALA A 94 2.94 12.06 -6.43
C ALA A 94 2.79 12.52 -7.89
N GLY A 95 3.88 13.01 -8.50
CA GLY A 95 3.89 13.37 -9.92
C GLY A 95 3.58 12.21 -10.85
N ASP A 96 4.14 11.03 -10.59
CA ASP A 96 3.91 9.82 -11.39
C ASP A 96 2.47 9.30 -11.21
N LEU A 97 1.91 9.34 -9.99
CA LEU A 97 0.51 8.99 -9.72
C LEU A 97 -0.47 9.94 -10.43
N MET A 98 -0.23 11.26 -10.35
CA MET A 98 -1.06 12.26 -11.03
C MET A 98 -0.96 12.13 -12.55
N ALA A 99 0.24 11.92 -13.09
CA ALA A 99 0.43 11.67 -14.52
C ALA A 99 -0.25 10.37 -14.99
N GLY A 100 -0.47 9.41 -14.09
CA GLY A 100 -1.23 8.19 -14.33
C GLY A 100 -2.75 8.34 -14.19
N GLY A 101 -3.26 9.51 -13.80
CA GLY A 101 -4.70 9.80 -13.77
C GLY A 101 -5.30 10.07 -12.39
N PHE A 102 -4.50 10.06 -11.31
CA PHE A 102 -5.00 10.52 -10.02
C PHE A 102 -5.24 12.04 -10.02
N SER A 103 -6.33 12.47 -9.40
CA SER A 103 -6.57 13.89 -9.13
C SER A 103 -5.49 14.44 -8.17
N PRO A 104 -5.03 15.70 -8.34
CA PRO A 104 -4.24 16.40 -7.32
C PRO A 104 -4.88 16.38 -5.93
N ASP A 105 -6.21 16.39 -5.89
CA ASP A 105 -7.03 16.37 -4.67
C ASP A 105 -7.32 14.94 -4.17
N ALA A 106 -6.80 13.92 -4.85
CA ALA A 106 -7.06 12.54 -4.46
C ALA A 106 -6.58 12.28 -3.01
N PRO A 107 -7.38 11.58 -2.18
CA PRO A 107 -6.97 11.23 -0.83
C PRO A 107 -5.67 10.44 -0.83
N ALA A 108 -4.68 10.93 -0.08
CA ALA A 108 -3.39 10.29 0.10
C ALA A 108 -2.95 10.33 1.56
N ALA A 109 -2.08 9.40 1.92
CA ALA A 109 -1.51 9.33 3.26
C ALA A 109 -0.07 8.85 3.23
N CYS A 110 0.72 9.34 4.18
CA CYS A 110 2.01 8.82 4.56
C CYS A 110 1.89 8.21 5.95
N VAL A 111 2.29 6.94 6.11
CA VAL A 111 2.43 6.31 7.43
C VAL A 111 3.91 6.06 7.67
N TYR A 112 4.50 6.85 8.55
CA TYR A 112 5.89 6.75 8.96
C TYR A 112 6.01 5.88 10.21
N ARG A 113 6.90 4.88 10.14
CA ARG A 113 7.18 3.93 11.22
C ARG A 113 5.93 3.30 11.83
N ALA A 114 5.06 2.77 10.96
CA ALA A 114 3.85 2.07 11.37
C ALA A 114 4.15 1.06 12.50
N SER A 115 3.34 1.10 13.56
CA SER A 115 3.43 0.35 14.82
C SER A 115 4.61 0.65 15.75
N TRP A 116 5.37 1.72 15.52
CA TRP A 116 6.42 2.18 16.44
C TRP A 116 5.85 3.16 17.47
N GLU A 117 6.57 3.42 18.56
CA GLU A 117 6.17 4.43 19.56
C GLU A 117 6.16 5.85 18.96
N ASP A 118 7.02 6.11 17.96
CA ASP A 118 7.12 7.37 17.25
C ASP A 118 6.46 7.32 15.85
N GLU A 119 5.39 6.53 15.71
CA GLU A 119 4.54 6.51 14.51
C GLU A 119 3.98 7.91 14.21
N GLU A 120 4.04 8.30 12.93
CA GLU A 120 3.44 9.55 12.46
C GLU A 120 2.60 9.29 11.20
N ILE A 121 1.39 9.84 11.17
CA ILE A 121 0.46 9.73 10.06
C ILE A 121 0.18 11.12 9.50
N ILE A 122 0.45 11.31 8.21
CA ILE A 122 0.08 12.52 7.47
C ILE A 122 -0.99 12.12 6.47
N ARG A 123 -2.17 12.73 6.57
CA ARG A 123 -3.25 12.62 5.56
C ARG A 123 -3.38 13.96 4.86
N ALA A 124 -3.36 13.95 3.54
CA ALA A 124 -3.44 15.17 2.74
C ALA A 124 -3.88 14.85 1.30
N PRO A 125 -4.33 15.85 0.53
CA PRO A 125 -4.37 15.76 -0.92
C PRO A 125 -3.04 15.26 -1.50
N LEU A 126 -3.09 14.46 -2.56
CA LEU A 126 -1.92 13.88 -3.20
C LEU A 126 -0.87 14.92 -3.60
N ALA A 127 -1.30 16.10 -4.07
CA ALA A 127 -0.41 17.19 -4.45
C ALA A 127 0.33 17.84 -3.27
N GLU A 128 -0.25 17.80 -2.07
CA GLU A 128 0.30 18.43 -0.85
C GLU A 128 1.14 17.46 0.00
N LEU A 129 0.86 16.16 -0.11
CA LEU A 129 1.53 15.14 0.71
C LEU A 129 3.07 15.22 0.66
N PRO A 130 3.74 15.44 -0.49
CA PRO A 130 5.20 15.51 -0.53
C PRO A 130 5.80 16.66 0.28
N SER A 131 5.18 17.85 0.27
CA SER A 131 5.68 18.99 1.04
C SER A 131 5.54 18.74 2.54
N LEU A 132 4.41 18.18 2.97
CA LEU A 132 4.19 17.85 4.38
C LEU A 132 5.15 16.78 4.87
N MET A 133 5.41 15.74 4.06
CA MET A 133 6.43 14.74 4.38
C MET A 133 7.83 15.36 4.52
N LYS A 134 8.17 16.32 3.66
CA LYS A 134 9.45 17.03 3.71
C LYS A 134 9.56 17.91 4.95
N GLU A 135 8.50 18.61 5.33
CA GLU A 135 8.44 19.42 6.54
C GLU A 135 8.61 18.58 7.81
N ALA A 136 8.01 17.38 7.84
CA ALA A 136 8.18 16.40 8.92
C ALA A 136 9.55 15.67 8.89
N GLY A 137 10.39 15.90 7.87
CA GLY A 137 11.69 15.24 7.72
C GLY A 137 11.60 13.74 7.38
N ILE A 138 10.46 13.28 6.87
CA ILE A 138 10.21 11.88 6.55
C ILE A 138 10.82 11.53 5.20
N THR A 139 11.92 10.78 5.22
CA THR A 139 12.67 10.37 4.01
C THR A 139 12.84 8.86 3.88
N ARG A 140 12.41 8.08 4.87
CA ARG A 140 12.57 6.62 4.93
C ARG A 140 11.55 6.01 5.89
N HIS A 141 11.44 4.68 5.90
CA HIS A 141 10.54 3.94 6.80
C HIS A 141 9.09 4.43 6.75
N ALA A 142 8.63 4.87 5.58
CA ALA A 142 7.27 5.32 5.37
C ALA A 142 6.62 4.59 4.19
N LEU A 143 5.32 4.40 4.31
CA LEU A 143 4.44 3.93 3.24
C LEU A 143 3.65 5.11 2.71
N ILE A 144 3.65 5.32 1.39
CA ILE A 144 2.77 6.29 0.73
C ILE A 144 1.57 5.51 0.19
N ILE A 145 0.37 5.93 0.54
CA ILE A 145 -0.89 5.31 0.13
C ILE A 145 -1.70 6.36 -0.59
N ALA A 146 -2.29 6.02 -1.75
CA ALA A 146 -3.19 6.90 -2.48
C ALA A 146 -4.39 6.10 -2.99
N GLY A 147 -5.58 6.67 -2.84
CA GLY A 147 -6.82 6.09 -3.38
C GLY A 147 -8.01 6.29 -2.46
N GLU A 148 -9.19 5.95 -2.98
CA GLU A 148 -10.48 6.15 -2.31
C GLU A 148 -10.60 5.42 -0.96
N CYS A 149 -9.77 4.40 -0.70
CA CYS A 149 -9.71 3.73 0.60
C CYS A 149 -9.40 4.65 1.79
N LEU A 150 -8.90 5.87 1.53
CA LEU A 150 -8.59 6.87 2.53
C LEU A 150 -9.74 7.86 2.79
N GLY A 151 -10.77 7.87 1.94
CA GLY A 151 -11.96 8.72 2.08
C GLY A 151 -13.07 8.08 2.92
N GLU A 152 -14.14 8.85 3.13
CA GLU A 152 -15.38 8.34 3.74
C GLU A 152 -16.17 7.56 2.69
N GLY A 153 -15.94 6.25 2.58
CA GLY A 153 -16.74 5.38 1.72
C GLY A 153 -18.16 5.20 2.27
N ASP A 154 -19.16 5.34 1.41
CA ASP A 154 -20.57 5.03 1.68
C ASP A 154 -20.94 3.57 1.35
N GLY A 155 -20.01 2.87 0.70
CA GLY A 155 -20.15 1.50 0.25
C GLY A 155 -20.29 0.49 1.38
N ARG A 156 -21.50 -0.05 1.56
CA ARG A 156 -21.79 -1.09 2.55
C ARG A 156 -21.58 -2.49 1.97
N SER A 157 -20.76 -3.30 2.64
CA SER A 157 -20.64 -4.72 2.32
C SER A 157 -21.97 -5.45 2.47
N LEU A 158 -22.27 -6.32 1.52
CA LEU A 158 -23.44 -7.21 1.60
C LEU A 158 -23.25 -8.34 2.61
N LEU A 159 -22.04 -8.56 3.14
CA LEU A 159 -21.75 -9.63 4.11
C LEU A 159 -22.72 -9.62 5.30
N TYR A 160 -23.11 -8.42 5.75
CA TYR A 160 -24.06 -8.23 6.85
C TYR A 160 -25.42 -7.69 6.38
N SER A 161 -25.68 -7.63 5.07
CA SER A 161 -26.99 -7.25 4.56
C SER A 161 -28.02 -8.32 4.95
N PRO A 162 -29.19 -7.95 5.50
CA PRO A 162 -30.22 -8.93 5.85
C PRO A 162 -30.75 -9.67 4.62
N HIS A 163 -30.65 -9.07 3.43
CA HIS A 163 -31.10 -9.65 2.16
C HIS A 163 -30.02 -10.49 1.46
N PHE A 164 -28.81 -10.61 2.04
CA PHE A 164 -27.73 -11.37 1.45
C PHE A 164 -27.64 -12.78 2.04
N SER A 165 -27.90 -13.77 1.19
CA SER A 165 -27.71 -15.18 1.50
C SER A 165 -26.22 -15.55 1.44
N HIS A 166 -25.74 -16.25 2.46
CA HIS A 166 -24.44 -16.89 2.48
C HIS A 166 -24.57 -18.33 2.98
N GLY A 167 -23.48 -19.11 2.98
CA GLY A 167 -23.52 -20.56 3.26
C GLY A 167 -24.09 -20.99 4.61
N PHE A 168 -24.43 -20.07 5.51
CA PHE A 168 -24.98 -20.34 6.85
C PHE A 168 -26.24 -19.51 7.17
N ARG A 169 -26.77 -18.73 6.21
CA ARG A 169 -27.93 -17.85 6.43
C ARG A 169 -28.60 -17.56 5.09
N GLU A 170 -29.91 -17.77 5.01
CA GLU A 170 -30.73 -17.26 3.91
C GLU A 170 -31.05 -15.78 4.15
N GLY A 171 -30.93 -14.98 3.09
CA GLY A 171 -31.33 -13.57 3.12
C GLY A 171 -32.85 -13.43 3.22
N ALA A 172 -33.31 -12.43 3.96
CA ALA A 172 -34.71 -12.03 3.97
C ALA A 172 -35.12 -11.50 2.59
N GLU A 173 -36.38 -11.75 2.20
CA GLU A 173 -37.00 -11.11 1.02
C GLU A 173 -36.96 -9.58 1.11
#